data_AF-A0A371PV43-F1
#
_entry.id   AF-A0A371PV43-F1
#
_cell.length_a   1.000
_cell.length_b   1.000
_cell.length_c   1.000
_cell.angle_alpha   90.00
_cell.angle_beta   90.00
_cell.angle_gamma   90.00
#
_symmetry.space_group_name_H-M   'P 1'
#
loop_
_entity.id
_entity.type
_entity.pdbx_description
1 polymer ?
#
loop_
_entity_poly.entity_id
_entity_poly.type
_entity_poly.pdbx_seq_one_letter_code
_entity_poly.pdbx_strand_id
1 'polypeptide(L)'
;MTPPNPPGVFVTEKPSGVRTITGASTSIPAFLGYTRVSTKDDPNATPKPFTNEERRVPQLLRGWREFAVRYSMEGLAKELTDAKTPQERNALERCFTLAEAVYGFFANGGQSCYVVGFTDPTKRVAATALAGSEEDRTGLGGLVTEPKVTMVAVPSLWEMTRDVPTVEPIPAVTEQDGKPLIEAVLKHCTGMRNRLAIVDPPSGLLPDAVKAFANSQLASPNSDDAAFTALYYPWLTVPGVEARKRTVPPCGHMAGIWARTDTERGVFKAPANEVPRGVLEIPVLLTDEEQGDLNAAGVNCMRTFPDRGLLVWGARTRSSTRDWQYVNVRRLV
;
A
#
# COMPACT_ATOMS: atom_id res chain seq x y z
N MET A 1 -39.75 35.57 -6.73
CA MET A 1 -39.82 35.80 -5.27
C MET A 1 -40.38 34.55 -4.63
N THR A 2 -39.55 33.76 -3.97
CA THR A 2 -39.94 32.59 -3.18
C THR A 2 -40.64 33.08 -1.89
N PRO A 3 -41.74 32.44 -1.43
CA PRO A 3 -42.46 32.91 -0.26
C PRO A 3 -41.59 32.78 1.00
N PRO A 4 -41.73 33.70 1.98
CA PRO A 4 -41.00 33.62 3.23
C PRO A 4 -41.49 32.43 4.06
N ASN A 5 -40.55 31.62 4.57
CA ASN A 5 -40.87 30.51 5.46
C ASN A 5 -41.63 31.02 6.71
N PRO A 6 -42.58 30.24 7.25
CA PRO A 6 -43.34 30.61 8.44
C PRO A 6 -42.42 30.75 9.67
N PRO A 7 -42.76 31.62 10.64
CA PRO A 7 -41.94 31.87 11.81
C PRO A 7 -41.85 30.62 12.70
N GLY A 8 -40.64 30.09 12.86
CA GLY A 8 -40.31 28.93 13.69
C GLY A 8 -38.80 28.86 13.95
N VAL A 9 -38.39 28.06 14.96
CA VAL A 9 -36.97 27.83 15.25
C VAL A 9 -36.44 26.76 14.30
N PHE A 10 -35.55 27.15 13.39
CA PHE A 10 -34.87 26.23 12.48
C PHE A 10 -33.47 25.93 13.01
N VAL A 11 -33.21 24.68 13.36
CA VAL A 11 -31.86 24.20 13.65
C VAL A 11 -31.19 23.92 12.31
N THR A 12 -30.19 24.72 11.95
CA THR A 12 -29.29 24.45 10.82
C THR A 12 -27.92 24.12 11.38
N GLU A 13 -27.49 22.86 11.23
CA GLU A 13 -26.11 22.49 11.51
C GLU A 13 -25.22 23.16 10.47
N LYS A 14 -24.54 24.25 10.86
CA LYS A 14 -23.35 24.70 10.15
C LYS A 14 -22.23 23.73 10.50
N PRO A 15 -21.61 23.04 9.52
CA PRO A 15 -20.41 22.28 9.81
C PRO A 15 -19.38 23.23 10.41
N SER A 16 -18.85 22.84 11.58
CA SER A 16 -17.79 23.55 12.26
C SER A 16 -16.65 23.83 11.27
N GLY A 17 -16.41 25.11 10.98
CA GLY A 17 -15.29 25.57 10.17
C GLY A 17 -13.93 25.43 10.86
N VAL A 18 -13.86 24.68 11.96
CA VAL A 18 -12.58 24.35 12.59
C VAL A 18 -11.90 23.29 11.73
N ARG A 19 -11.11 23.75 10.76
CA ARG A 19 -9.99 22.94 10.29
C ARG A 19 -8.97 22.94 11.41
N THR A 20 -8.81 21.79 12.08
CA THR A 20 -7.64 21.56 12.90
C THR A 20 -6.41 21.90 12.05
N ILE A 21 -5.45 22.66 12.60
CA ILE A 21 -4.14 22.80 11.98
C ILE A 21 -3.51 21.42 12.05
N THR A 22 -3.63 20.65 10.98
CA THR A 22 -2.96 19.37 10.85
C THR A 22 -1.47 19.65 10.76
N GLY A 23 -0.70 19.10 11.69
CA GLY A 23 0.75 19.08 11.58
C GLY A 23 1.16 18.54 10.21
N ALA A 24 2.23 19.06 9.63
CA ALA A 24 2.75 18.54 8.37
C ALA A 24 3.00 17.04 8.52
N SER A 25 2.33 16.23 7.68
CA SER A 25 2.50 14.77 7.72
C SER A 25 3.94 14.43 7.35
N THR A 26 4.68 13.82 8.29
CA THR A 26 6.04 13.30 8.08
C THR A 26 6.04 11.95 7.36
N SER A 27 4.86 11.38 7.13
CA SER A 27 4.65 10.04 6.60
C SER A 27 3.66 10.05 5.44
N ILE A 28 4.17 10.39 4.25
CA ILE A 28 3.36 10.40 3.02
C ILE A 28 3.88 9.28 2.11
N PRO A 29 3.13 8.19 1.97
CA PRO A 29 3.51 7.11 1.06
C PRO A 29 3.11 7.43 -0.38
N ALA A 30 3.84 6.84 -1.32
CA ALA A 30 3.40 6.64 -2.69
C ALA A 30 3.04 5.17 -2.89
N PHE A 31 1.83 4.89 -3.36
CA PHE A 31 1.36 3.57 -3.74
C PHE A 31 1.35 3.43 -5.26
N LEU A 32 1.95 2.37 -5.77
CA LEU A 32 1.94 2.04 -7.19
C LEU A 32 1.16 0.75 -7.42
N GLY A 33 0.25 0.74 -8.38
CA GLY A 33 -0.61 -0.41 -8.61
C GLY A 33 -1.45 -0.32 -9.87
N TYR A 34 -2.19 -1.38 -10.16
CA TYR A 34 -3.12 -1.37 -11.29
C TYR A 34 -4.33 -0.48 -11.01
N THR A 35 -4.76 0.23 -12.05
CA THR A 35 -5.95 1.08 -12.01
C THR A 35 -6.71 0.93 -13.31
N ARG A 36 -8.03 1.15 -13.27
CA ARG A 36 -8.88 1.11 -14.46
C ARG A 36 -10.05 2.05 -14.29
N VAL A 37 -10.36 2.83 -15.32
CA VAL A 37 -11.59 3.63 -15.36
C VAL A 37 -12.76 2.68 -15.62
N SER A 38 -13.81 2.77 -14.79
CA SER A 38 -14.97 1.90 -14.96
C SER A 38 -15.88 2.42 -16.08
N THR A 39 -16.44 1.51 -16.86
CA THR A 39 -17.52 1.78 -17.81
C THR A 39 -18.88 1.95 -17.14
N LYS A 40 -18.98 1.62 -15.85
CA LYS A 40 -20.19 1.73 -15.00
C LYS A 40 -20.17 2.91 -14.05
N ASP A 41 -19.21 3.81 -14.19
CA ASP A 41 -19.21 5.06 -13.44
C ASP A 41 -20.40 5.94 -13.86
N ASP A 42 -20.95 6.69 -12.91
CA ASP A 42 -21.98 7.69 -13.20
C ASP A 42 -21.36 8.81 -14.06
N PRO A 43 -21.86 9.08 -15.28
CA PRO A 43 -21.34 10.14 -16.13
C PRO A 43 -21.47 11.55 -15.51
N ASN A 44 -22.36 11.71 -14.53
CA ASN A 44 -22.60 12.96 -13.80
C ASN A 44 -21.93 13.00 -12.41
N ALA A 45 -21.09 12.01 -12.09
CA ALA A 45 -20.39 11.95 -10.80
C ALA A 45 -19.62 13.24 -10.51
N THR A 46 -19.77 13.73 -9.27
CA THR A 46 -19.03 14.90 -8.77
C THR A 46 -18.38 14.56 -7.43
N PRO A 47 -17.04 14.55 -7.32
CA PRO A 47 -16.06 14.77 -8.38
C PRO A 47 -16.03 13.63 -9.42
N LYS A 48 -15.56 13.93 -10.63
CA LYS A 48 -15.40 12.92 -11.68
C LYS A 48 -14.23 11.97 -11.37
N PRO A 49 -14.32 10.69 -11.78
CA PRO A 49 -13.17 9.81 -11.82
C PRO A 49 -12.00 10.42 -12.61
N PHE A 50 -10.77 10.13 -12.18
CA PHE A 50 -9.58 10.47 -12.96
C PHE A 50 -9.58 9.71 -14.28
N THR A 51 -9.14 10.40 -15.32
CA THR A 51 -8.81 9.83 -16.64
C THR A 51 -7.60 8.89 -16.55
N ASN A 52 -7.34 8.11 -17.60
CA ASN A 52 -6.17 7.22 -17.63
C ASN A 52 -4.87 8.02 -17.59
N GLU A 53 -4.82 9.18 -18.23
CA GLU A 53 -3.69 10.10 -18.26
C GLU A 53 -3.39 10.65 -16.87
N GLU A 54 -4.41 11.10 -16.15
CA GLU A 54 -4.27 11.58 -14.77
C GLU A 54 -3.81 10.46 -13.82
N ARG A 55 -4.27 9.21 -14.02
CA ARG A 55 -3.87 8.08 -13.17
C ARG A 55 -2.42 7.67 -13.38
N ARG A 56 -1.81 7.92 -14.54
CA ARG A 56 -0.42 7.54 -14.85
C ARG A 56 0.63 8.40 -14.16
N VAL A 57 0.25 9.58 -13.69
CA VAL A 57 1.12 10.51 -12.96
C VAL A 57 0.76 10.53 -11.47
N PRO A 58 1.67 10.94 -10.57
CA PRO A 58 1.38 10.99 -9.14
C PRO A 58 0.17 11.87 -8.81
N GLN A 59 -0.88 11.26 -8.24
CA GLN A 59 -2.05 11.95 -7.72
C GLN A 59 -2.03 11.99 -6.20
N LEU A 60 -2.09 13.19 -5.63
CA LEU A 60 -2.21 13.40 -4.19
C LEU A 60 -3.65 13.17 -3.74
N LEU A 61 -3.83 12.28 -2.77
CA LEU A 61 -5.12 11.94 -2.17
C LEU A 61 -5.10 12.20 -0.67
N ARG A 62 -6.21 12.68 -0.14
CA ARG A 62 -6.35 13.09 1.28
C ARG A 62 -7.32 12.22 2.07
N GLY A 63 -7.83 11.15 1.47
CA GLY A 63 -8.70 10.21 2.17
C GLY A 63 -9.22 9.09 1.28
N TRP A 64 -9.71 8.04 1.94
CA TRP A 64 -10.31 6.89 1.26
C TRP A 64 -11.49 7.28 0.34
N ARG A 65 -12.41 8.14 0.81
CA ARG A 65 -13.56 8.55 0.01
C ARG A 65 -13.15 9.23 -1.30
N GLU A 66 -12.08 10.03 -1.27
CA GLU A 66 -11.53 10.65 -2.47
C GLU A 66 -10.97 9.57 -3.40
N PHE A 67 -10.13 8.66 -2.91
CA PHE A 67 -9.63 7.54 -3.70
C PHE A 67 -10.78 6.74 -4.34
N ALA A 68 -11.77 6.34 -3.55
CA ALA A 68 -12.87 5.49 -4.00
C ALA A 68 -13.65 6.10 -5.17
N VAL A 69 -13.93 7.41 -5.11
CA VAL A 69 -14.60 8.14 -6.18
C VAL A 69 -13.68 8.36 -7.37
N ARG A 70 -12.45 8.85 -7.13
CA ARG A 70 -11.52 9.23 -8.21
C ARG A 70 -10.97 8.04 -8.99
N TYR A 71 -10.93 6.84 -8.38
CA TYR A 71 -10.42 5.61 -8.99
C TYR A 71 -11.51 4.61 -9.40
N SER A 72 -12.79 5.01 -9.39
CA SER A 72 -13.91 4.20 -9.90
C SER A 72 -14.24 2.95 -9.08
N MET A 73 -14.03 2.95 -7.76
CA MET A 73 -14.17 1.72 -6.95
C MET A 73 -15.59 1.13 -6.98
N GLU A 74 -16.61 1.98 -6.96
CA GLU A 74 -18.01 1.53 -7.04
C GLU A 74 -18.34 0.94 -8.43
N GLY A 75 -17.92 1.61 -9.51
CA GLY A 75 -18.11 1.13 -10.87
C GLY A 75 -17.37 -0.20 -11.12
N LEU A 76 -16.12 -0.31 -10.65
CA LEU A 76 -15.33 -1.53 -10.76
C LEU A 76 -15.94 -2.68 -9.95
N ALA A 77 -16.53 -2.43 -8.78
CA ALA A 77 -17.24 -3.45 -8.01
C ALA A 77 -18.46 -3.98 -8.79
N LYS A 78 -19.22 -3.10 -9.43
CA LYS A 78 -20.33 -3.48 -10.31
C LYS A 78 -19.85 -4.25 -11.54
N GLU A 79 -18.70 -3.89 -12.13
CA GLU A 79 -18.10 -4.66 -13.23
C GLU A 79 -17.67 -6.05 -12.75
N LEU A 80 -17.09 -6.15 -11.56
CA LEU A 80 -16.62 -7.42 -11.00
C LEU A 80 -17.78 -8.39 -10.75
N THR A 81 -18.93 -7.88 -10.28
CA THR A 81 -20.15 -8.69 -10.13
C THR A 81 -20.66 -9.23 -11.46
N ASP A 82 -20.53 -8.46 -12.54
CA ASP A 82 -21.06 -8.82 -13.86
C ASP A 82 -20.05 -9.56 -14.76
N ALA A 83 -18.79 -9.66 -14.34
CA ALA A 83 -17.72 -10.24 -15.13
C ALA A 83 -18.00 -11.72 -15.44
N LYS A 84 -17.95 -12.07 -16.73
CA LYS A 84 -18.40 -13.37 -17.22
C LYS A 84 -17.24 -14.34 -17.42
N THR A 85 -16.06 -13.81 -17.72
CA THR A 85 -14.86 -14.62 -17.96
C THR A 85 -13.91 -14.56 -16.77
N PRO A 86 -13.12 -15.63 -16.51
CA PRO A 86 -12.06 -15.58 -15.51
C PRO A 86 -11.06 -14.46 -15.79
N GLN A 87 -10.74 -14.20 -17.06
CA GLN A 87 -9.81 -13.14 -17.45
C GLN A 87 -10.31 -11.74 -17.04
N GLU A 88 -11.58 -11.42 -17.30
CA GLU A 88 -12.20 -10.16 -16.87
C GLU A 88 -12.21 -10.03 -15.35
N ARG A 89 -12.63 -11.08 -14.64
CA ARG A 89 -12.64 -11.13 -13.17
C ARG A 89 -11.24 -10.87 -12.61
N ASN A 90 -10.25 -11.62 -13.06
CA ASN A 90 -8.86 -11.51 -12.62
C ASN A 90 -8.26 -10.14 -12.93
N ALA A 91 -8.60 -9.51 -14.06
CA ALA A 91 -8.14 -8.16 -14.39
C ALA A 91 -8.74 -7.09 -13.45
N LEU A 92 -10.02 -7.23 -13.11
CA LEU A 92 -10.70 -6.33 -12.16
C LEU A 92 -10.15 -6.51 -10.74
N GLU A 93 -9.93 -7.76 -10.30
CA GLU A 93 -9.40 -8.05 -8.96
C GLU A 93 -8.02 -7.43 -8.71
N ARG A 94 -7.15 -7.35 -9.73
CA ARG A 94 -5.85 -6.66 -9.65
C ARG A 94 -5.96 -5.18 -9.28
N CYS A 95 -7.07 -4.52 -9.62
CA CYS A 95 -7.29 -3.11 -9.25
C CYS A 95 -7.66 -2.96 -7.76
N PHE A 96 -8.29 -3.97 -7.17
CA PHE A 96 -8.65 -3.95 -5.76
C PHE A 96 -7.43 -4.11 -4.85
N THR A 97 -6.38 -4.81 -5.26
CA THR A 97 -5.15 -4.94 -4.46
C THR A 97 -4.53 -3.58 -4.09
N LEU A 98 -4.48 -2.63 -5.04
CA LEU A 98 -4.09 -1.24 -4.75
C LEU A 98 -5.11 -0.54 -3.83
N ALA A 99 -6.40 -0.72 -4.08
CA ALA A 99 -7.46 -0.11 -3.30
C ALA A 99 -7.41 -0.53 -1.82
N GLU A 100 -7.18 -1.81 -1.55
CA GLU A 100 -7.04 -2.36 -0.21
C GLU A 100 -5.83 -1.78 0.53
N ALA A 101 -4.71 -1.58 -0.16
CA ALA A 101 -3.54 -0.94 0.43
C ALA A 101 -3.82 0.53 0.81
N VAL A 102 -4.49 1.27 -0.08
CA VAL A 102 -4.88 2.67 0.18
C VAL A 102 -5.92 2.75 1.30
N TYR A 103 -6.91 1.85 1.33
CA TYR A 103 -7.87 1.74 2.43
C TYR A 103 -7.18 1.43 3.74
N GLY A 104 -6.31 0.41 3.76
CA GLY A 104 -5.52 0.01 4.93
C GLY A 104 -4.68 1.16 5.48
N PHE A 105 -4.08 1.98 4.61
CA PHE A 105 -3.35 3.19 4.99
C PHE A 105 -4.23 4.19 5.74
N PHE A 106 -5.35 4.61 5.15
CA PHE A 106 -6.25 5.59 5.76
C PHE A 106 -6.93 5.05 7.03
N ALA A 107 -7.37 3.79 7.03
CA ALA A 107 -7.95 3.13 8.19
C ALA A 107 -6.97 3.04 9.37
N ASN A 108 -5.67 2.99 9.08
CA ASN A 108 -4.62 2.91 10.10
C ASN A 108 -4.05 4.25 10.55
N GLY A 109 -4.60 5.39 10.11
CA GLY A 109 -4.21 6.73 10.59
C GLY A 109 -3.37 7.53 9.59
N GLY A 110 -3.26 7.06 8.35
CA GLY A 110 -2.73 7.85 7.24
C GLY A 110 -3.58 9.10 6.95
N GLN A 111 -2.92 10.19 6.55
CA GLN A 111 -3.58 11.48 6.28
C GLN A 111 -3.60 11.84 4.79
N SER A 112 -2.52 11.55 4.07
CA SER A 112 -2.42 11.76 2.64
C SER A 112 -1.42 10.81 2.01
N CYS A 113 -1.69 10.36 0.79
CA CYS A 113 -0.79 9.52 0.00
C CYS A 113 -0.76 9.97 -1.46
N TYR A 114 0.27 9.56 -2.17
CA TYR A 114 0.30 9.62 -3.63
C TYR A 114 -0.08 8.27 -4.22
N VAL A 115 -0.75 8.28 -5.36
CA VAL A 115 -1.01 7.07 -6.16
C VAL A 115 -0.48 7.27 -7.57
N VAL A 116 0.24 6.26 -8.09
CA VAL A 116 0.65 6.17 -9.49
C VAL A 116 0.08 4.88 -10.07
N GLY A 117 -0.75 5.01 -11.10
CA GLY A 117 -1.54 3.93 -11.68
C GLY A 117 -0.97 3.35 -12.96
N PHE A 118 -1.02 2.02 -13.06
CA PHE A 118 -0.80 1.27 -14.30
C PHE A 118 -2.17 0.93 -14.89
N THR A 119 -2.49 1.52 -16.04
CA THR A 119 -3.88 1.57 -16.56
C THR A 119 -4.36 0.32 -17.29
N ASP A 120 -3.47 -0.64 -17.54
CA ASP A 120 -3.79 -1.91 -18.19
C ASP A 120 -3.55 -3.09 -17.23
N PRO A 121 -4.57 -3.52 -16.46
CA PRO A 121 -4.45 -4.65 -15.54
C PRO A 121 -4.26 -6.00 -16.23
N THR A 122 -4.40 -6.07 -17.56
CA THR A 122 -4.27 -7.33 -18.30
C THR A 122 -2.83 -7.68 -18.63
N LYS A 123 -1.92 -6.69 -18.58
CA LYS A 123 -0.53 -6.82 -19.01
C LYS A 123 0.42 -6.77 -17.84
N ARG A 124 1.48 -7.59 -17.89
CA ARG A 124 2.62 -7.48 -16.98
C ARG A 124 3.27 -6.10 -17.09
N VAL A 125 3.86 -5.63 -15.99
CA VAL A 125 4.64 -4.40 -15.95
C VAL A 125 6.13 -4.78 -15.94
N ALA A 126 6.88 -4.33 -16.94
CA ALA A 126 8.33 -4.48 -16.94
C ALA A 126 8.99 -3.55 -15.93
N ALA A 127 10.18 -3.90 -15.42
CA ALA A 127 10.93 -3.05 -14.47
C ALA A 127 11.21 -1.64 -15.03
N THR A 128 11.43 -1.50 -16.33
CA THR A 128 11.58 -0.20 -17.00
C THR A 128 10.30 0.63 -17.00
N ALA A 129 9.14 -0.01 -17.16
CA ALA A 129 7.85 0.67 -17.06
C ALA A 129 7.50 1.05 -15.61
N LEU A 130 7.89 0.23 -14.63
CA LEU A 130 7.77 0.56 -13.21
C LEU A 130 8.68 1.74 -12.82
N ALA A 131 9.93 1.73 -13.31
CA ALA A 131 10.85 2.86 -13.16
C ALA A 131 10.24 4.13 -13.78
N GLY A 132 9.65 4.03 -14.97
CA GLY A 132 8.97 5.13 -15.64
C GLY A 132 9.93 6.23 -16.09
N SER A 133 9.37 7.42 -16.31
CA SER A 133 10.07 8.59 -16.84
C SER A 133 9.88 9.78 -15.91
N GLU A 134 10.97 10.47 -15.58
CA GLU A 134 10.91 11.73 -14.81
C GLU A 134 10.26 12.85 -15.64
N GLU A 135 10.56 12.90 -16.94
CA GLU A 135 10.04 13.90 -17.88
C GLU A 135 8.52 13.75 -18.04
N ASP A 136 8.04 12.53 -18.29
CA ASP A 136 6.61 12.24 -18.43
C ASP A 136 5.90 12.08 -17.08
N ARG A 137 6.65 12.15 -15.98
CA ARG A 137 6.21 11.95 -14.61
C ARG A 137 5.45 10.64 -14.39
N THR A 138 5.94 9.55 -14.97
CA THR A 138 5.33 8.22 -14.88
C THR A 138 6.12 7.30 -13.94
N GLY A 139 5.46 6.26 -13.41
CA GLY A 139 6.11 5.25 -12.56
C GLY A 139 6.80 5.85 -11.34
N LEU A 140 7.97 5.31 -11.00
CA LEU A 140 8.83 5.83 -9.93
C LEU A 140 9.46 7.19 -10.29
N GLY A 141 9.77 7.43 -11.57
CA GLY A 141 10.32 8.69 -12.09
C GLY A 141 9.43 9.90 -11.78
N GLY A 142 8.10 9.74 -11.84
CA GLY A 142 7.17 10.78 -11.42
C GLY A 142 7.33 11.23 -9.97
N LEU A 143 7.76 10.33 -9.08
CA LEU A 143 7.96 10.62 -7.65
C LEU A 143 9.24 11.43 -7.37
N VAL A 144 10.16 11.56 -8.34
CA VAL A 144 11.36 12.40 -8.19
C VAL A 144 10.95 13.86 -7.98
N THR A 145 9.88 14.29 -8.65
CA THR A 145 9.29 15.63 -8.51
C THR A 145 8.46 15.82 -7.24
N GLU A 146 8.28 14.77 -6.42
CA GLU A 146 7.45 14.80 -5.21
C GLU A 146 8.33 14.62 -3.95
N PRO A 147 8.96 15.68 -3.43
CA PRO A 147 9.87 15.59 -2.29
C PRO A 147 9.18 15.21 -0.98
N LYS A 148 7.85 15.36 -0.91
CA LYS A 148 7.04 15.02 0.25
C LYS A 148 6.89 13.51 0.46
N VAL A 149 7.14 12.70 -0.57
CA VAL A 149 7.04 11.24 -0.46
C VAL A 149 8.18 10.72 0.41
N THR A 150 7.83 10.03 1.50
CA THR A 150 8.76 9.44 2.48
C THR A 150 8.68 7.90 2.55
N MET A 151 7.70 7.30 1.86
CA MET A 151 7.58 5.85 1.74
C MET A 151 7.15 5.48 0.32
N VAL A 152 7.61 4.34 -0.19
CA VAL A 152 7.16 3.79 -1.48
C VAL A 152 6.73 2.34 -1.28
N ALA A 153 5.54 2.01 -1.76
CA ALA A 153 5.00 0.65 -1.72
C ALA A 153 4.35 0.30 -3.06
N VAL A 154 4.51 -0.94 -3.50
CA VAL A 154 3.93 -1.46 -4.74
C VAL A 154 3.04 -2.66 -4.38
N PRO A 155 1.83 -2.44 -3.85
CA PRO A 155 0.95 -3.52 -3.41
C PRO A 155 0.63 -4.54 -4.52
N SER A 156 0.51 -4.09 -5.77
CA SER A 156 0.27 -4.98 -6.92
C SER A 156 1.54 -5.62 -7.50
N LEU A 157 2.71 -5.52 -6.85
CA LEU A 157 3.99 -5.97 -7.41
C LEU A 157 3.96 -7.40 -7.93
N TRP A 158 3.40 -8.31 -7.15
CA TRP A 158 3.32 -9.72 -7.49
C TRP A 158 2.35 -10.00 -8.65
N GLU A 159 1.29 -9.20 -8.79
CA GLU A 159 0.37 -9.27 -9.92
C GLU A 159 1.01 -8.73 -11.20
N MET A 160 1.92 -7.76 -11.07
CA MET A 160 2.62 -7.10 -12.16
C MET A 160 3.65 -7.97 -12.88
N THR A 161 4.06 -9.09 -12.29
CA THR A 161 5.12 -9.93 -12.87
C THR A 161 4.67 -10.73 -14.10
N ARG A 162 3.35 -10.83 -14.34
CA ARG A 162 2.78 -11.63 -15.42
C ARG A 162 1.51 -11.02 -16.00
N ASP A 163 1.21 -11.40 -17.23
CA ASP A 163 -0.08 -11.10 -17.85
C ASP A 163 -1.21 -11.74 -17.04
N VAL A 164 -2.42 -11.21 -17.20
CA VAL A 164 -3.58 -11.67 -16.44
C VAL A 164 -3.83 -13.17 -16.66
N PRO A 165 -3.93 -13.98 -15.60
CA PRO A 165 -4.29 -15.38 -15.74
C PRO A 165 -5.69 -15.53 -16.35
N THR A 166 -5.84 -16.46 -17.28
CA THR A 166 -7.13 -16.78 -17.91
C THR A 166 -7.83 -17.98 -17.24
N VAL A 167 -7.21 -18.56 -16.21
CA VAL A 167 -7.64 -19.79 -15.54
C VAL A 167 -7.91 -19.56 -14.05
N GLU A 168 -8.74 -20.43 -13.47
CA GLU A 168 -9.00 -20.55 -12.03
C GLU A 168 -8.72 -22.01 -11.60
N PRO A 169 -7.95 -22.27 -10.52
CA PRO A 169 -7.33 -21.29 -9.62
C PRO A 169 -6.15 -20.55 -10.27
N ILE A 170 -5.89 -19.34 -9.79
CA ILE A 170 -4.76 -18.52 -10.23
C ILE A 170 -3.45 -19.23 -9.83
N PRO A 171 -2.51 -19.49 -10.76
CA PRO A 171 -1.24 -20.11 -10.41
C PRO A 171 -0.45 -19.22 -9.43
N ALA A 172 0.26 -19.81 -8.48
CA ALA A 172 1.15 -19.05 -7.60
C ALA A 172 2.25 -18.33 -8.41
N VAL A 173 2.66 -17.15 -7.94
CA VAL A 173 3.85 -16.45 -8.47
C VAL A 173 5.09 -16.97 -7.76
N THR A 174 6.23 -16.94 -8.45
CA THR A 174 7.50 -17.36 -7.85
C THR A 174 8.26 -16.17 -7.29
N GLU A 175 9.12 -16.40 -6.30
CA GLU A 175 9.93 -15.36 -5.67
C GLU A 175 10.82 -14.62 -6.68
N GLN A 176 11.33 -15.33 -7.69
CA GLN A 176 12.27 -14.82 -8.69
C GLN A 176 11.63 -13.79 -9.62
N ASP A 177 10.32 -13.93 -9.88
CA ASP A 177 9.58 -13.06 -10.82
C ASP A 177 9.53 -11.60 -10.33
N GLY A 178 9.49 -11.39 -9.01
CA GLY A 178 9.35 -10.06 -8.41
C GLY A 178 10.67 -9.29 -8.29
N LYS A 179 11.81 -9.98 -8.36
CA LYS A 179 13.14 -9.38 -8.09
C LYS A 179 13.42 -8.12 -8.92
N PRO A 180 13.24 -8.09 -10.25
CA PRO A 180 13.52 -6.88 -11.04
C PRO A 180 12.65 -5.68 -10.66
N LEU A 181 11.41 -5.91 -10.23
CA LEU A 181 10.50 -4.85 -9.80
C LEU A 181 10.89 -4.31 -8.43
N ILE A 182 11.24 -5.21 -7.50
CA ILE A 182 11.74 -4.83 -6.18
C ILE A 182 13.02 -4.00 -6.32
N GLU A 183 14.00 -4.46 -7.11
CA GLU A 183 15.24 -3.74 -7.36
C GLU A 183 15.02 -2.32 -7.92
N ALA A 184 14.03 -2.14 -8.81
CA ALA A 184 13.66 -0.82 -9.31
C ALA A 184 13.17 0.11 -8.19
N VAL A 185 12.32 -0.40 -7.28
CA VAL A 185 11.82 0.36 -6.11
C VAL A 185 12.95 0.68 -5.13
N LEU A 186 13.82 -0.29 -4.84
CA LEU A 186 14.94 -0.10 -3.92
C LEU A 186 15.92 0.94 -4.47
N LYS A 187 16.30 0.82 -5.75
CA LYS A 187 17.19 1.78 -6.42
C LYS A 187 16.62 3.21 -6.35
N HIS A 188 15.32 3.38 -6.55
CA HIS A 188 14.65 4.67 -6.39
C HIS A 188 14.75 5.21 -4.95
N CYS A 189 14.43 4.38 -3.96
CA CYS A 189 14.43 4.81 -2.56
C CYS A 189 15.85 5.18 -2.08
N THR A 190 16.85 4.35 -2.41
CA THR A 190 18.26 4.60 -2.10
C THR A 190 18.79 5.83 -2.83
N GLY A 191 18.43 6.03 -4.10
CA GLY A 191 18.83 7.21 -4.87
C GLY A 191 18.26 8.51 -4.30
N MET A 192 16.98 8.49 -3.91
CA MET A 192 16.31 9.66 -3.34
C MET A 192 16.75 9.98 -1.90
N ARG A 193 17.26 8.98 -1.15
CA ARG A 193 17.76 9.08 0.24
C ARG A 193 16.77 9.57 1.31
N ASN A 194 15.59 10.04 0.93
CA ASN A 194 14.57 10.61 1.82
C ASN A 194 13.28 9.75 1.93
N ARG A 195 13.29 8.54 1.36
CA ARG A 195 12.13 7.64 1.36
C ARG A 195 12.54 6.19 1.52
N LEU A 196 11.72 5.40 2.19
CA LEU A 196 11.94 3.97 2.38
C LEU A 196 10.97 3.14 1.54
N ALA A 197 11.44 1.99 1.06
CA ALA A 197 10.62 0.96 0.45
C ALA A 197 9.95 0.10 1.53
N ILE A 198 8.63 -0.05 1.45
CA ILE A 198 7.88 -1.05 2.20
C ILE A 198 7.61 -2.22 1.26
N VAL A 199 8.21 -3.36 1.57
CA VAL A 199 8.22 -4.55 0.71
C VAL A 199 7.49 -5.68 1.41
N ASP A 200 6.82 -6.53 0.61
CA ASP A 200 6.12 -7.71 1.07
C ASP A 200 6.58 -8.92 0.23
N PRO A 201 6.77 -10.11 0.83
CA PRO A 201 7.07 -11.33 0.08
C PRO A 201 5.84 -11.78 -0.74
N PRO A 202 5.97 -12.78 -1.64
CA PRO A 202 4.80 -13.37 -2.28
C PRO A 202 3.76 -13.87 -1.27
N SER A 203 2.49 -13.86 -1.67
CA SER A 203 1.41 -14.38 -0.84
C SER A 203 1.54 -15.89 -0.63
N GLY A 204 1.23 -16.37 0.58
CA GLY A 204 1.15 -17.80 0.87
C GLY A 204 2.49 -18.48 1.17
N LEU A 205 3.60 -17.73 1.23
CA LEU A 205 4.88 -18.30 1.66
C LEU A 205 4.84 -18.69 3.15
N LEU A 206 5.45 -19.84 3.45
CA LEU A 206 5.75 -20.29 4.80
C LEU A 206 7.03 -19.60 5.33
N PRO A 207 7.27 -19.60 6.66
CA PRO A 207 8.37 -18.85 7.27
C PRO A 207 9.76 -19.13 6.67
N ASP A 208 10.09 -20.40 6.40
CA ASP A 208 11.38 -20.76 5.80
C ASP A 208 11.56 -20.19 4.39
N ALA A 209 10.50 -20.20 3.58
CA ALA A 209 10.51 -19.61 2.23
C ALA A 209 10.64 -18.09 2.30
N VAL A 210 10.03 -17.43 3.29
CA VAL A 210 10.20 -15.98 3.51
C VAL A 210 11.62 -15.65 3.94
N LYS A 211 12.24 -16.47 4.79
CA LYS A 211 13.65 -16.34 5.17
C LYS A 211 14.56 -16.49 3.94
N ALA A 212 14.30 -17.50 3.10
CA ALA A 212 15.02 -17.70 1.85
C ALA A 212 14.83 -16.52 0.88
N PHE A 213 13.60 -16.02 0.72
CA PHE A 213 13.29 -14.83 -0.08
C PHE A 213 14.08 -13.61 0.41
N ALA A 214 14.04 -13.33 1.72
CA ALA A 214 14.72 -12.20 2.32
C ALA A 214 16.24 -12.24 2.12
N ASN A 215 16.84 -13.44 2.04
CA ASN A 215 18.28 -13.62 1.91
C ASN A 215 18.76 -13.77 0.45
N SER A 216 17.89 -14.21 -0.46
CA SER A 216 18.29 -14.54 -1.85
C SER A 216 17.73 -13.58 -2.90
N GLN A 217 16.59 -12.94 -2.65
CA GLN A 217 15.91 -12.08 -3.63
C GLN A 217 16.00 -10.59 -3.31
N LEU A 218 16.28 -10.23 -2.06
CA LEU A 218 16.47 -8.84 -1.65
C LEU A 218 17.96 -8.47 -1.62
N ALA A 219 18.23 -7.16 -1.58
CA ALA A 219 19.58 -6.64 -1.47
C ALA A 219 20.30 -7.19 -0.22
N SER A 220 21.62 -7.37 -0.34
CA SER A 220 22.46 -7.86 0.76
C SER A 220 22.27 -7.00 2.02
N PRO A 221 22.20 -7.57 3.24
CA PRO A 221 22.03 -6.80 4.47
C PRO A 221 23.10 -5.72 4.71
N ASN A 222 24.28 -5.86 4.11
CA ASN A 222 25.38 -4.90 4.20
C ASN A 222 25.34 -3.80 3.11
N SER A 223 24.34 -3.82 2.22
CA SER A 223 24.19 -2.83 1.15
C SER A 223 23.45 -1.57 1.64
N ASP A 224 23.66 -0.45 0.94
CA ASP A 224 22.89 0.77 1.15
C ASP A 224 21.39 0.54 0.99
N ASP A 225 20.97 -0.23 -0.02
CA ASP A 225 19.56 -0.55 -0.30
C ASP A 225 18.86 -1.20 0.90
N ALA A 226 19.57 -2.05 1.64
CA ALA A 226 19.02 -2.71 2.81
C ALA A 226 18.63 -1.72 3.92
N ALA A 227 19.33 -0.59 4.04
CA ALA A 227 18.98 0.47 4.99
C ALA A 227 17.68 1.20 4.61
N PHE A 228 17.31 1.22 3.34
CA PHE A 228 16.07 1.84 2.84
C PHE A 228 14.92 0.85 2.67
N THR A 229 15.07 -0.40 3.10
CA THR A 229 14.08 -1.45 2.87
C THR A 229 13.49 -1.95 4.19
N ALA A 230 12.18 -1.97 4.32
CA ALA A 230 11.46 -2.65 5.39
C ALA A 230 10.59 -3.77 4.81
N LEU A 231 10.83 -5.01 5.23
CA LEU A 231 10.06 -6.18 4.79
C LEU A 231 9.03 -6.56 5.86
N TYR A 232 7.77 -6.75 5.48
CA TYR A 232 6.68 -7.13 6.38
C TYR A 232 6.03 -8.46 5.98
N TYR A 233 5.69 -9.27 6.99
CA TYR A 233 5.09 -10.59 6.84
C TYR A 233 4.22 -10.93 8.06
N PRO A 234 3.14 -11.71 7.97
CA PRO A 234 2.51 -12.26 6.76
C PRO A 234 1.59 -11.27 6.04
N TRP A 235 1.01 -11.73 4.93
CA TRP A 235 -0.14 -11.06 4.32
C TRP A 235 -1.34 -11.05 5.28
N LEU A 236 -2.27 -10.12 5.06
CA LEU A 236 -3.39 -9.85 5.94
C LEU A 236 -4.69 -10.25 5.29
N THR A 237 -5.61 -10.80 6.08
CA THR A 237 -6.97 -11.07 5.62
C THR A 237 -7.89 -9.96 6.07
N VAL A 238 -8.59 -9.32 5.14
CA VAL A 238 -9.45 -8.15 5.35
C VAL A 238 -10.87 -8.41 4.87
N PRO A 239 -11.90 -7.67 5.36
CA PRO A 239 -13.28 -7.84 4.88
C PRO A 239 -13.48 -7.40 3.42
N GLY A 240 -12.53 -6.66 2.86
CA GLY A 240 -12.55 -6.10 1.52
C GLY A 240 -13.35 -4.80 1.41
N VAL A 241 -12.89 -3.88 0.57
CA VAL A 241 -13.54 -2.57 0.33
C VAL A 241 -14.88 -2.72 -0.39
N GLU A 242 -15.08 -3.84 -1.08
CA GLU A 242 -16.33 -4.25 -1.71
C GLU A 242 -17.11 -5.30 -0.91
N ALA A 243 -16.78 -5.46 0.38
CA ALA A 243 -17.38 -6.43 1.30
C ALA A 243 -17.18 -7.90 0.87
N ARG A 244 -16.09 -8.19 0.17
CA ARG A 244 -15.62 -9.55 -0.11
C ARG A 244 -14.28 -9.77 0.58
N LYS A 245 -14.19 -10.83 1.39
CA LYS A 245 -12.96 -11.20 2.10
C LYS A 245 -11.78 -11.33 1.11
N ARG A 246 -10.68 -10.64 1.38
CA ARG A 246 -9.46 -10.62 0.56
C ARG A 246 -8.22 -10.87 1.41
N THR A 247 -7.21 -11.49 0.79
CA THR A 247 -5.85 -11.57 1.34
C THR A 247 -5.00 -10.54 0.64
N VAL A 248 -4.41 -9.61 1.39
CA VAL A 248 -3.77 -8.39 0.87
C VAL A 248 -2.36 -8.22 1.43
N PRO A 249 -1.44 -7.59 0.69
CA PRO A 249 -0.13 -7.26 1.21
C PRO A 249 -0.22 -6.27 2.38
N PRO A 250 0.63 -6.38 3.41
CA PRO A 250 0.54 -5.53 4.59
C PRO A 250 1.08 -4.11 4.38
N CYS A 251 1.79 -3.81 3.28
CA CYS A 251 2.44 -2.51 3.08
C CYS A 251 1.52 -1.29 3.27
N GLY A 252 0.26 -1.35 2.83
CA GLY A 252 -0.71 -0.28 3.03
C GLY A 252 -1.06 -0.04 4.50
N HIS A 253 -1.33 -1.12 5.24
CA HIS A 253 -1.60 -1.08 6.67
C HIS A 253 -0.38 -0.56 7.44
N MET A 254 0.82 -1.02 7.07
CA MET A 254 2.06 -0.61 7.71
C MET A 254 2.40 0.86 7.47
N ALA A 255 2.22 1.36 6.25
CA ALA A 255 2.37 2.79 5.97
C ALA A 255 1.42 3.65 6.83
N GLY A 256 0.20 3.15 7.07
CA GLY A 256 -0.78 3.83 7.94
C GLY A 256 -0.35 3.82 9.40
N ILE A 257 0.15 2.68 9.89
CA ILE A 257 0.69 2.55 11.26
C ILE A 257 1.91 3.44 11.47
N TRP A 258 2.80 3.56 10.47
CA TRP A 258 3.93 4.49 10.53
C TRP A 258 3.42 5.93 10.66
N ALA A 259 2.46 6.34 9.82
CA ALA A 259 1.87 7.68 9.88
C ALA A 259 1.16 7.97 11.23
N ARG A 260 0.44 6.98 11.76
CA ARG A 260 -0.22 7.09 13.07
C ARG A 260 0.79 7.22 14.21
N THR A 261 1.80 6.35 14.23
CA THR A 261 2.87 6.38 15.24
C THR A 261 3.58 7.72 15.24
N ASP A 262 3.92 8.24 14.06
CA ASP A 262 4.54 9.55 13.92
C ASP A 262 3.68 10.67 14.49
N THR A 263 2.38 10.65 14.18
CA THR A 263 1.44 11.69 14.61
C THR A 263 1.23 11.66 16.12
N GLU A 264 1.13 10.47 16.70
CA GLU A 264 0.83 10.28 18.12
C GLU A 264 2.07 10.36 19.02
N ARG A 265 3.23 9.91 18.53
CA ARG A 265 4.44 9.66 19.33
C ARG A 265 5.73 10.25 18.75
N GLY A 266 5.70 10.74 17.51
CA GLY A 266 6.87 11.24 16.78
C GLY A 266 7.64 10.16 16.02
N VAL A 267 8.36 10.57 14.98
CA VAL A 267 9.11 9.70 14.05
C VAL A 267 10.16 8.82 14.73
N PHE A 268 10.72 9.28 15.85
CA PHE A 268 11.72 8.56 16.63
C PHE A 268 11.16 7.30 17.32
N LYS A 269 9.83 7.17 17.47
CA LYS A 269 9.20 5.99 18.06
C LYS A 269 9.09 4.88 17.01
N ALA A 270 9.55 3.68 17.36
CA ALA A 270 9.38 2.50 16.53
C ALA A 270 7.88 2.16 16.30
N PRO A 271 7.44 1.97 15.04
CA PRO A 271 6.07 1.59 14.67
C PRO A 271 5.83 0.08 14.84
N ALA A 272 6.02 -0.40 16.07
CA ALA A 272 5.81 -1.79 16.49
C ALA A 272 5.04 -1.80 17.82
N ASN A 273 4.50 -2.97 18.18
CA ASN A 273 3.51 -3.16 19.24
C ASN A 273 2.23 -2.35 18.97
N GLU A 274 1.86 -2.26 17.70
CA GLU A 274 0.68 -1.55 17.19
C GLU A 274 -0.33 -2.56 16.63
N VAL A 275 -1.62 -2.32 16.87
CA VAL A 275 -2.70 -3.14 16.31
C VAL A 275 -3.04 -2.65 14.89
N PRO A 276 -2.95 -3.50 13.85
CA PRO A 276 -3.49 -3.19 12.54
C PRO A 276 -5.02 -3.13 12.57
N ARG A 277 -5.59 -2.00 12.19
CA ARG A 277 -7.04 -1.79 12.09
C ARG A 277 -7.56 -2.35 10.76
N GLY A 278 -8.77 -2.91 10.77
CA GLY A 278 -9.43 -3.43 9.57
C GLY A 278 -8.98 -4.84 9.15
N VAL A 279 -8.19 -5.53 9.97
CA VAL A 279 -7.73 -6.90 9.73
C VAL A 279 -8.63 -7.89 10.46
N LEU A 280 -9.05 -8.94 9.76
CA LEU A 280 -9.81 -10.06 10.32
C LEU A 280 -8.90 -11.10 10.96
N GLU A 281 -7.86 -11.50 10.24
CA GLU A 281 -6.90 -12.53 10.67
C GLU A 281 -5.60 -12.45 9.86
N ILE A 282 -4.59 -13.21 10.31
CA ILE A 282 -3.38 -13.50 9.53
C ILE A 282 -3.41 -14.98 9.11
N PRO A 283 -3.17 -15.31 7.82
CA PRO A 283 -3.24 -16.70 7.34
C PRO A 283 -2.16 -17.61 7.91
N VAL A 284 -1.02 -17.05 8.33
CA VAL A 284 0.11 -17.81 8.88
C VAL A 284 0.39 -17.34 10.30
N LEU A 285 0.26 -18.25 11.26
CA LEU A 285 0.61 -18.02 12.66
C LEU A 285 2.07 -18.40 12.87
N LEU A 286 2.80 -17.57 13.59
CA LEU A 286 4.23 -17.75 13.85
C LEU A 286 4.49 -18.23 15.27
N THR A 287 5.35 -19.24 15.38
CA THR A 287 5.99 -19.63 16.65
C THR A 287 7.06 -18.61 17.06
N ASP A 288 7.53 -18.69 18.31
CA ASP A 288 8.65 -17.85 18.78
C ASP A 288 9.95 -18.11 18.02
N GLU A 289 10.20 -19.38 17.65
CA GLU A 289 11.40 -19.80 16.93
C GLU A 289 11.41 -19.26 15.50
N GLU A 290 10.33 -19.48 14.73
CA GLU A 290 10.18 -18.95 13.37
C GLU A 290 10.28 -17.43 13.36
N GLN A 291 9.67 -16.76 14.34
CA GLN A 291 9.77 -15.32 14.49
C GLN A 291 11.22 -14.90 14.76
N GLY A 292 11.96 -15.60 15.62
CA GLY A 292 13.37 -15.33 15.90
C GLY A 292 14.24 -15.41 14.64
N ASP A 293 14.03 -16.45 13.85
CA ASP A 293 14.72 -16.68 12.59
C ASP A 293 14.42 -15.61 11.52
N LEU A 294 13.14 -15.27 11.36
CA LEU A 294 12.71 -14.21 10.47
C LEU A 294 13.24 -12.84 10.91
N ASN A 295 13.25 -12.59 12.21
CA ASN A 295 13.73 -11.34 12.80
C ASN A 295 15.25 -11.16 12.61
N ALA A 296 16.03 -12.23 12.74
CA ALA A 296 17.46 -12.25 12.41
C ALA A 296 17.70 -12.01 10.90
N ALA A 297 16.80 -12.53 10.05
CA ALA A 297 16.74 -12.23 8.63
C ALA A 297 16.06 -10.88 8.33
N GLY A 298 15.93 -9.97 9.29
CA GLY A 298 15.41 -8.60 9.13
C GLY A 298 13.99 -8.50 8.57
N VAL A 299 13.16 -9.51 8.83
CA VAL A 299 11.73 -9.53 8.48
C VAL A 299 10.93 -9.02 9.69
N ASN A 300 10.00 -8.09 9.45
CA ASN A 300 9.09 -7.60 10.48
C ASN A 300 7.81 -8.42 10.48
N CYS A 301 7.63 -9.21 11.52
CA CYS A 301 6.50 -10.12 11.66
C CYS A 301 5.27 -9.42 12.26
N MET A 302 4.07 -9.78 11.83
CA MET A 302 2.83 -9.56 12.59
C MET A 302 2.40 -10.87 13.24
N ARG A 303 1.95 -10.80 14.50
CA ARG A 303 1.67 -11.98 15.31
C ARG A 303 0.47 -11.77 16.22
N THR A 304 -0.30 -12.83 16.42
CA THR A 304 -1.44 -12.84 17.34
C THR A 304 -0.99 -13.34 18.71
N PHE A 305 -1.32 -12.59 19.76
CA PHE A 305 -1.08 -12.95 21.15
C PHE A 305 -2.42 -13.18 21.87
N PRO A 306 -2.53 -14.19 22.76
CA PRO A 306 -3.78 -14.49 23.46
C PRO A 306 -4.45 -13.28 24.13
N ASP A 307 -3.68 -12.44 24.84
CA ASP A 307 -4.24 -11.33 25.63
C ASP A 307 -4.18 -9.96 24.93
N ARG A 308 -3.50 -9.87 23.78
CA ARG A 308 -3.25 -8.59 23.09
C ARG A 308 -3.77 -8.55 21.64
N GLY A 309 -4.22 -9.68 21.12
CA GLY A 309 -4.64 -9.81 19.74
C GLY A 309 -3.49 -9.68 18.74
N LEU A 310 -3.81 -9.26 17.52
CA LEU A 310 -2.85 -9.08 16.42
C LEU A 310 -2.02 -7.81 16.63
N LEU A 311 -0.70 -7.97 16.63
CA LEU A 311 0.26 -6.88 16.75
C LEU A 311 1.32 -6.93 15.66
N VAL A 312 1.76 -5.76 15.21
CA VAL A 312 3.03 -5.60 14.49
C VAL A 312 4.17 -5.83 15.48
N TRP A 313 5.04 -6.80 15.18
CA TRP A 313 6.08 -7.29 16.07
C TRP A 313 7.49 -7.18 15.45
N GLY A 314 7.78 -6.01 14.87
CA GLY A 314 9.08 -5.68 14.29
C GLY A 314 9.13 -4.25 13.74
N ALA A 315 10.29 -3.62 13.81
CA ALA A 315 10.56 -2.28 13.25
C ALA A 315 12.00 -2.18 12.71
N ARG A 316 12.51 -3.26 12.11
CA ARG A 316 13.83 -3.30 11.48
C ARG A 316 13.77 -2.92 10.00
N THR A 317 14.85 -2.34 9.51
CA THR A 317 15.16 -2.34 8.08
C THR A 317 15.78 -3.70 7.71
N ARG A 318 16.18 -3.89 6.45
CA ARG A 318 16.98 -5.06 6.04
C ARG A 318 18.46 -4.92 6.41
N SER A 319 18.91 -3.76 6.90
CA SER A 319 20.32 -3.54 7.20
C SER A 319 20.76 -4.30 8.46
N SER A 320 21.93 -4.92 8.37
CA SER A 320 22.67 -5.48 9.51
C SER A 320 23.52 -4.44 10.24
N THR A 321 23.69 -3.24 9.67
CA THR A 321 24.51 -2.18 10.26
C THR A 321 23.83 -1.59 11.49
N ARG A 322 24.60 -1.32 12.55
CA ARG A 322 24.05 -0.85 13.83
C ARG A 322 23.35 0.51 13.72
N ASP A 323 23.82 1.34 12.79
CA ASP A 323 23.29 2.70 12.59
C ASP A 323 21.94 2.69 11.87
N TRP A 324 21.71 1.73 10.97
CA TRP A 324 20.54 1.70 10.09
C TRP A 324 19.62 0.50 10.29
N GLN A 325 19.87 -0.33 11.31
CA GLN A 325 19.06 -1.52 11.58
C GLN A 325 17.58 -1.21 11.85
N TYR A 326 17.24 -0.03 12.36
CA TYR A 326 15.88 0.29 12.79
C TYR A 326 15.20 1.34 11.91
N VAL A 327 13.93 1.09 11.61
CA VAL A 327 13.08 1.94 10.76
C VAL A 327 12.98 3.36 11.33
N ASN A 328 12.70 3.52 12.62
CA ASN A 328 12.57 4.82 13.25
C ASN A 328 13.88 5.62 13.27
N VAL A 329 15.03 4.93 13.33
CA VAL A 329 16.34 5.59 13.24
C VAL A 329 16.58 6.08 11.81
N ARG A 330 16.36 5.22 10.81
CA ARG A 330 16.54 5.59 9.40
C ARG A 330 15.60 6.71 8.95
N ARG A 331 14.39 6.78 9.51
CA ARG A 331 13.39 7.80 9.17
C ARG A 331 13.62 9.15 9.85
N LEU A 332 14.43 9.18 10.91
CA LEU A 332 14.75 10.41 11.63
C LEU A 332 15.84 11.23 10.93
N VAL A 333 16.70 10.57 10.14
CA VAL A 333 17.88 11.15 9.48
C VAL A 333 17.69 11.41 8.00
#